data_AF-A0A2T2XLC2-F1
#
_entry.id   AF-A0A2T2XLC2-F1
#
_cell.length_a   1.000
_cell.length_b   1.000
_cell.length_c   1.000
_cell.angle_alpha   90.00
_cell.angle_beta   90.00
_cell.angle_gamma   90.00
#
_symmetry.space_group_name_H-M   'P 1'
#
loop_
_entity.id
_entity.type
_entity.pdbx_description
1 polymer ?
#
loop_
_entity_poly.entity_id
_entity_poly.type
_entity_poly.pdbx_seq_one_letter_code
_entity_poly.pdbx_strand_id
1 'polypeptide(L)'
;MSLTETERSQFNIRPVWRWVASLLLLVVGYIHFTLFWTMIRFNHVMGILFLIAVVGSLVAIIGIVRNARVWGWGLGIAVAGGAALTRALMSIFPGLAIMLMRLGRPAFPGNGRFSPGSFPFRQGAFPAGGSGSGAYPPTGFNGTGVFRGNFSAHHFPHLGTFAGGGGAMVPISIAIEAAFVVIALLVIFQRQQSHRTG
;
A
#
# COMPACT_ATOMS: atom_id res chain seq x y z
N MET A 1 5.05 -7.56 -51.75
CA MET A 1 4.28 -7.86 -50.53
C MET A 1 4.73 -6.86 -49.46
N SER A 2 4.05 -5.73 -49.40
CA SER A 2 4.37 -4.55 -48.57
C SER A 2 3.68 -4.69 -47.21
N LEU A 3 4.41 -5.17 -46.20
CA LEU A 3 3.92 -5.32 -44.82
C LEU A 3 4.70 -4.43 -43.83
N THR A 4 5.50 -3.48 -44.30
CA THR A 4 6.51 -2.79 -43.47
C THR A 4 6.28 -1.28 -43.25
N GLU A 5 5.35 -0.64 -43.96
CA GLU A 5 5.11 0.82 -43.84
C GLU A 5 3.84 1.18 -43.06
N THR A 6 2.79 0.35 -43.08
CA THR A 6 1.51 0.69 -42.43
C THR A 6 1.51 0.48 -40.90
N GLU A 7 2.46 -0.30 -40.36
CA GLU A 7 2.53 -0.63 -38.92
C GLU A 7 3.23 0.44 -38.07
N ARG A 8 3.82 1.47 -38.69
CA ARG A 8 4.51 2.58 -38.01
C ARG A 8 3.74 3.89 -38.05
N SER A 9 2.40 3.83 -37.95
CA SER A 9 1.61 4.92 -37.40
C SER A 9 2.08 5.13 -35.94
N GLN A 10 3.18 5.85 -35.79
CA GLN A 10 3.79 6.17 -34.51
C GLN A 10 2.79 7.04 -33.77
N PHE A 11 2.22 6.40 -32.77
CA PHE A 11 1.19 6.93 -31.91
C PHE A 11 1.69 8.22 -31.24
N ASN A 12 1.33 9.38 -31.81
CA ASN A 12 1.78 10.68 -31.31
C ASN A 12 0.91 11.10 -30.11
N ILE A 13 0.91 10.30 -29.04
CA ILE A 13 0.49 10.80 -27.73
C ILE A 13 1.44 11.94 -27.40
N ARG A 14 0.88 13.12 -27.11
CA ARG A 14 1.68 14.29 -26.74
C ARG A 14 2.68 13.85 -25.68
N PRO A 15 4.00 14.07 -25.89
CA PRO A 15 5.04 13.54 -25.02
C PRO A 15 4.84 13.94 -23.56
N VAL A 16 4.22 15.09 -23.32
CA VAL A 16 3.79 15.58 -22.00
C VAL A 16 2.97 14.55 -21.22
N TRP A 17 1.95 13.91 -21.82
CA TRP A 17 1.10 12.95 -21.12
C TRP A 17 1.85 11.68 -20.71
N ARG A 18 2.83 11.26 -21.52
CA ARG A 18 3.69 10.11 -21.17
C ARG A 18 4.50 10.41 -19.93
N TRP A 19 5.16 11.58 -19.90
CA TRP A 19 5.95 11.99 -18.74
C TRP A 19 5.11 12.19 -17.49
N VAL A 20 3.95 12.83 -17.60
CA VAL A 20 3.01 12.99 -16.49
C VAL A 20 2.57 11.63 -15.95
N ALA A 21 2.12 10.71 -16.80
CA ALA A 21 1.70 9.37 -16.38
C ALA A 21 2.84 8.57 -15.73
N SER A 22 4.06 8.64 -16.28
CA SER A 22 5.24 8.00 -15.70
C SER A 22 5.60 8.58 -14.34
N LEU A 23 5.52 9.90 -14.16
CA LEU A 23 5.77 10.56 -12.88
C LEU A 23 4.72 10.14 -11.84
N LEU A 24 3.43 10.10 -12.21
CA LEU A 24 2.37 9.63 -11.31
C LEU A 24 2.61 8.19 -10.86
N LEU A 25 2.94 7.26 -11.78
CA LEU A 25 3.26 5.87 -11.42
C LEU A 25 4.51 5.76 -10.55
N LEU A 26 5.48 6.65 -10.74
CA LEU A 26 6.69 6.66 -9.91
C LEU A 26 6.33 7.06 -8.47
N VAL A 27 5.47 8.07 -8.30
CA VAL A 27 4.96 8.47 -6.98
C VAL A 27 4.12 7.35 -6.34
N VAL A 28 3.24 6.70 -7.11
CA VAL A 28 2.48 5.52 -6.63
C VAL A 28 3.42 4.41 -6.17
N GLY A 29 4.42 4.05 -6.97
CA GLY A 29 5.43 3.05 -6.62
C GLY A 29 6.21 3.44 -5.37
N TYR A 30 6.61 4.71 -5.24
CA TYR A 30 7.30 5.20 -4.05
C TYR A 30 6.45 5.06 -2.79
N ILE A 31 5.18 5.49 -2.83
CA ILE A 31 4.24 5.35 -1.70
C ILE A 31 4.12 3.87 -1.30
N HIS A 32 3.89 2.98 -2.26
CA HIS A 32 3.76 1.54 -1.99
C HIS A 32 5.04 0.93 -1.44
N PHE A 33 6.22 1.41 -1.87
CA PHE A 33 7.50 0.95 -1.34
C PHE A 33 7.70 1.34 0.13
N THR A 34 7.29 2.55 0.52
CA THR A 34 7.33 2.95 1.94
C THR A 34 6.37 2.12 2.80
N LEU A 35 5.18 1.80 2.27
CA LEU A 35 4.20 0.93 2.93
C LEU A 35 4.71 -0.52 3.02
N PHE A 36 5.39 -1.02 1.99
CA PHE A 36 6.03 -2.34 1.99
C PHE A 36 7.00 -2.48 3.17
N TRP A 37 7.93 -1.55 3.34
CA TRP A 37 8.92 -1.60 4.43
C TRP A 37 8.29 -1.59 5.81
N THR A 38 7.18 -0.86 5.95
CA THR A 38 6.41 -0.84 7.19
C THR A 38 5.72 -2.18 7.40
N MET A 39 5.02 -2.69 6.38
CA MET A 39 4.14 -3.84 6.49
C MET A 39 4.85 -5.19 6.51
N ILE A 40 6.00 -5.33 5.85
CA ILE A 40 6.72 -6.61 5.78
C ILE A 40 7.08 -7.16 7.16
N ARG A 41 7.27 -6.28 8.16
CA ARG A 41 7.55 -6.64 9.55
C ARG A 41 6.30 -7.08 10.33
N PHE A 42 5.11 -6.61 9.96
CA PHE A 42 3.86 -6.88 10.68
C PHE A 42 3.00 -7.96 10.01
N ASN A 43 2.95 -7.95 8.68
CA ASN A 43 2.14 -8.84 7.85
C ASN A 43 2.83 -9.04 6.49
N HIS A 44 3.41 -10.23 6.30
CA HIS A 44 4.21 -10.53 5.12
C HIS A 44 3.36 -10.53 3.84
N VAL A 45 2.12 -11.01 3.90
CA VAL A 45 1.22 -11.05 2.74
C VAL A 45 0.88 -9.64 2.27
N MET A 46 0.53 -8.74 3.20
CA MET A 46 0.30 -7.33 2.86
C MET A 46 1.57 -6.68 2.32
N GLY A 47 2.73 -6.96 2.91
CA GLY A 47 4.02 -6.51 2.39
C GLY A 47 4.21 -6.94 0.93
N ILE A 48 4.04 -8.23 0.62
CA ILE A 48 4.20 -8.76 -0.74
C ILE A 48 3.24 -8.08 -1.72
N LEU A 49 1.98 -7.83 -1.33
CA LEU A 49 1.02 -7.09 -2.19
C LEU A 49 1.53 -5.68 -2.53
N PHE A 50 2.07 -4.95 -1.54
CA PHE A 50 2.69 -3.65 -1.78
C PHE A 50 3.90 -3.77 -2.71
N LEU A 51 4.75 -4.78 -2.52
CA LEU A 51 5.91 -5.01 -3.39
C LEU A 51 5.50 -5.32 -4.84
N ILE A 52 4.45 -6.13 -5.04
CA ILE A 52 3.89 -6.41 -6.36
C ILE A 52 3.41 -5.12 -7.03
N ALA A 53 2.77 -4.21 -6.28
CA ALA A 53 2.36 -2.91 -6.80
C ALA A 53 3.56 -2.05 -7.22
N VAL A 54 4.66 -2.04 -6.44
CA VAL A 54 5.91 -1.34 -6.79
C VAL A 54 6.50 -1.89 -8.09
N VAL A 55 6.65 -3.22 -8.19
CA VAL A 55 7.20 -3.84 -9.40
C VAL A 55 6.28 -3.59 -10.59
N GLY A 56 4.97 -3.74 -10.40
CA GLY A 56 3.96 -3.48 -11.42
C GLY A 56 3.99 -2.03 -11.93
N SER A 57 4.15 -1.05 -11.04
CA SER A 57 4.24 0.36 -11.44
C SER A 57 5.50 0.65 -12.24
N LEU A 58 6.65 0.08 -11.86
CA LEU A 58 7.91 0.22 -12.61
C LEU A 58 7.82 -0.43 -13.99
N VAL A 59 7.24 -1.62 -14.09
CA VAL A 59 7.04 -2.32 -15.37
C VAL A 59 6.06 -1.55 -16.26
N ALA A 60 5.01 -0.96 -15.69
CA ALA A 60 4.07 -0.08 -16.40
C ALA A 60 4.77 1.18 -16.94
N ILE A 61 5.64 1.82 -16.15
CA ILE A 61 6.46 2.97 -16.60
C ILE A 61 7.31 2.58 -17.80
N ILE A 62 8.01 1.44 -17.76
CA ILE A 62 8.80 0.94 -18.89
C ILE A 62 7.93 0.74 -20.13
N GLY A 63 6.73 0.19 -19.97
CA GLY A 63 5.76 0.01 -21.06
C GLY A 63 5.28 1.33 -21.68
N ILE A 64 5.06 2.36 -20.85
CA ILE A 64 4.66 3.71 -21.30
C ILE A 64 5.82 4.44 -22.00
N VAL A 65 7.04 4.33 -21.48
CA VAL A 65 8.24 4.96 -22.06
C VAL A 65 8.65 4.28 -23.36
N ARG A 66 8.51 2.97 -23.51
CA ARG A 66 8.82 2.21 -24.74
C ARG A 66 7.69 2.26 -25.78
N ASN A 67 7.26 3.47 -26.13
CA ASN A 67 6.22 3.77 -27.13
C ASN A 67 4.79 3.45 -26.71
N ALA A 68 4.41 3.78 -25.46
CA ALA A 68 3.02 3.85 -25.01
C ALA A 68 2.19 2.61 -25.35
N ARG A 69 2.80 1.41 -25.25
CA ARG A 69 2.13 0.17 -25.59
C ARG A 69 0.89 0.03 -24.71
N VAL A 70 -0.23 -0.41 -25.29
CA VAL A 70 -1.52 -0.57 -24.61
C VAL A 70 -1.39 -1.35 -23.30
N TRP A 71 -0.51 -2.35 -23.28
CA TRP A 71 -0.26 -3.15 -22.08
C TRP A 71 0.34 -2.35 -20.91
N GLY A 72 1.14 -1.30 -21.17
CA GLY A 72 1.73 -0.45 -20.12
C GLY A 72 0.65 0.38 -19.43
N TRP A 73 -0.29 0.92 -20.20
CA TRP A 73 -1.48 1.61 -19.68
C TRP A 73 -2.41 0.66 -18.92
N GLY A 74 -2.69 -0.51 -19.49
CA GLY A 74 -3.51 -1.53 -18.84
C GLY A 74 -2.92 -2.02 -17.52
N LEU A 75 -1.60 -2.26 -17.48
CA LEU A 75 -0.89 -2.65 -16.27
C LEU A 75 -0.90 -1.51 -15.23
N GLY A 76 -0.68 -0.27 -15.65
CA GLY A 76 -0.79 0.88 -14.76
C GLY A 76 -2.17 1.01 -14.15
N ILE A 77 -3.24 0.83 -14.94
CA ILE A 77 -4.63 0.84 -14.45
C ILE A 77 -4.86 -0.30 -13.47
N ALA A 78 -4.37 -1.51 -13.77
CA ALA A 78 -4.51 -2.65 -12.87
C ALA A 78 -3.82 -2.42 -11.52
N VAL A 79 -2.62 -1.80 -11.52
CA VAL A 79 -1.88 -1.49 -10.30
C VAL A 79 -2.55 -0.37 -9.50
N ALA A 80 -2.77 0.80 -10.11
CA ALA A 80 -3.35 1.96 -9.41
C ALA A 80 -4.82 1.72 -9.05
N GLY A 81 -5.61 1.17 -9.97
CA GLY A 81 -7.00 0.83 -9.75
C GLY A 81 -7.17 -0.33 -8.77
N GLY A 82 -6.29 -1.33 -8.80
CA GLY A 82 -6.29 -2.45 -7.85
C GLY A 82 -6.00 -1.99 -6.42
N ALA A 83 -5.06 -1.06 -6.24
CA ALA A 83 -4.78 -0.46 -4.95
C ALA A 83 -5.97 0.35 -4.42
N ALA A 84 -6.50 1.27 -5.23
CA ALA A 84 -7.65 2.10 -4.89
C ALA A 84 -8.89 1.25 -4.58
N LEU A 85 -9.17 0.23 -5.39
CA LEU A 85 -10.29 -0.69 -5.21
C LEU A 85 -10.14 -1.50 -3.92
N THR A 86 -8.97 -2.07 -3.68
CA THR A 86 -8.69 -2.83 -2.45
C THR A 86 -8.92 -1.95 -1.21
N ARG A 87 -8.47 -0.69 -1.27
CA ARG A 87 -8.67 0.29 -0.21
C ARG A 87 -10.16 0.58 0.02
N ALA A 88 -10.91 0.82 -1.04
CA ALA A 88 -12.35 1.05 -0.97
C ALA A 88 -13.12 -0.18 -0.44
N LEU A 89 -12.74 -1.38 -0.87
CA LEU A 89 -13.33 -2.61 -0.37
C LEU A 89 -13.04 -2.82 1.13
N MET A 90 -11.84 -2.46 1.61
CA MET A 90 -11.53 -2.51 3.05
C MET A 90 -12.34 -1.49 3.87
N SER A 91 -12.70 -0.33 3.31
CA SER A 91 -13.53 0.65 4.03
C SER A 91 -15.00 0.26 4.06
N ILE A 92 -15.50 -0.41 3.01
CA ILE A 92 -16.89 -0.88 2.94
C ILE A 92 -17.06 -2.18 3.73
N PHE A 93 -16.08 -3.09 3.69
CA PHE A 93 -16.15 -4.41 4.30
C PHE A 93 -15.03 -4.61 5.34
N PRO A 94 -15.26 -4.28 6.63
CA PRO A 94 -14.27 -4.47 7.70
C PRO A 94 -13.80 -5.93 7.81
N GLY A 95 -14.67 -6.89 7.49
CA GLY A 95 -14.35 -8.31 7.45
C GLY A 95 -13.25 -8.68 6.45
N LEU A 96 -13.11 -7.94 5.34
CA LEU A 96 -12.05 -8.16 4.35
C LEU A 96 -10.67 -7.85 4.95
N ALA A 97 -10.56 -6.77 5.73
CA ALA A 97 -9.32 -6.43 6.41
C ALA A 97 -8.93 -7.52 7.43
N ILE A 98 -9.90 -8.02 8.20
CA ILE A 98 -9.67 -9.13 9.14
C ILE A 98 -9.24 -10.40 8.40
N MET A 99 -9.87 -10.70 7.25
CA MET A 99 -9.52 -11.86 6.43
C MET A 99 -8.09 -11.77 5.89
N LEU A 100 -7.69 -10.61 5.35
CA LEU A 100 -6.33 -10.36 4.85
C LEU A 100 -5.29 -10.37 5.98
N MET A 101 -5.64 -9.88 7.16
CA MET A 101 -4.80 -10.01 8.35
C MET A 101 -4.65 -11.46 8.80
N ARG A 102 -5.71 -12.28 8.70
CA ARG A 102 -5.65 -13.72 9.01
C ARG A 102 -4.80 -14.49 8.00
N LEU A 103 -4.94 -14.21 6.70
CA LEU A 103 -4.13 -14.79 5.63
C LEU A 103 -2.64 -14.45 5.79
N GLY A 104 -2.35 -13.25 6.30
CA GLY A 104 -0.99 -12.73 6.44
C GLY A 104 -0.27 -13.03 7.73
N ARG A 105 -0.92 -13.68 8.71
CA ARG A 105 -0.21 -14.20 9.88
C ARG A 105 0.72 -15.29 9.38
N PRO A 106 2.04 -15.12 9.50
CA PRO A 106 2.92 -16.21 9.15
C PRO A 106 2.54 -17.37 10.07
N ALA A 107 2.20 -18.50 9.46
CA ALA A 107 2.03 -19.75 10.17
C ALA A 107 3.40 -20.26 10.63
N PHE A 108 4.24 -19.39 11.22
CA PHE A 108 5.31 -19.87 12.08
C PHE A 108 4.57 -20.53 13.23
N PRO A 109 4.56 -21.87 13.28
CA PRO A 109 4.17 -22.55 14.48
C PRO A 109 5.31 -22.18 15.42
N GLY A 110 5.10 -21.14 16.22
CA GLY A 110 5.86 -21.02 17.43
C GLY A 110 5.59 -22.30 18.20
N ASN A 111 6.44 -23.31 18.02
CA ASN A 111 6.56 -24.45 18.92
C ASN A 111 6.93 -23.98 20.34
N GLY A 112 7.16 -22.67 20.53
CA GLY A 112 6.88 -22.01 21.79
C GLY A 112 5.40 -22.08 22.11
N ARG A 113 4.99 -23.21 22.70
CA ARG A 113 3.99 -23.21 23.76
C ARG A 113 4.26 -21.96 24.59
N PHE A 114 3.40 -20.94 24.47
CA PHE A 114 3.26 -19.94 25.52
C PHE A 114 2.76 -20.72 26.72
N SER A 115 3.70 -21.29 27.47
CA SER A 115 3.43 -21.85 28.78
C SER A 115 2.91 -20.68 29.61
N PRO A 116 1.65 -20.68 30.08
CA PRO A 116 1.07 -19.54 30.81
C PRO A 116 1.75 -19.27 32.17
N GLY A 117 2.90 -19.86 32.46
CA GLY A 117 3.59 -19.81 33.75
C GLY A 117 5.07 -19.45 33.72
N SER A 118 5.65 -19.03 32.58
CA SER A 118 7.09 -18.71 32.50
C SER A 118 7.37 -17.33 31.93
N PHE A 119 6.75 -16.31 32.51
CA PHE A 119 7.41 -15.02 32.61
C PHE A 119 8.32 -15.13 33.83
N PRO A 120 9.66 -15.05 33.70
CA PRO A 120 10.47 -14.63 34.82
C PRO A 120 10.14 -13.15 35.03
N PHE A 121 8.99 -12.87 35.66
CA PHE A 121 8.99 -11.80 36.63
C PHE A 121 10.08 -12.22 37.61
N ARG A 122 11.29 -11.70 37.36
CA ARG A 122 12.21 -11.42 38.43
C ARG A 122 11.37 -10.56 39.36
N GLN A 123 10.79 -11.21 40.37
CA GLN A 123 10.34 -10.61 41.60
C GLN A 123 11.56 -9.89 42.15
N GLY A 124 11.87 -8.73 41.56
CA GLY A 124 12.44 -7.65 42.33
C GLY A 124 11.39 -7.41 43.39
N ALA A 125 11.71 -7.86 44.61
CA ALA A 125 10.97 -7.53 45.79
C ALA A 125 10.71 -6.03 45.76
N PHE A 126 9.49 -5.64 45.43
CA PHE A 126 9.02 -4.31 45.80
C PHE A 126 9.02 -4.34 47.33
N PRO A 127 9.69 -3.40 48.00
CA PRO A 127 9.69 -3.35 49.45
C PRO A 127 8.24 -3.34 49.93
N ALA A 128 7.89 -4.33 50.74
CA ALA A 128 6.65 -4.39 51.46
C ALA A 128 6.60 -3.18 52.40
N GLY A 129 5.94 -2.12 51.97
CA GLY A 129 5.89 -0.86 52.70
C GLY A 129 4.78 0.03 52.18
N GLY A 130 3.54 -0.38 52.38
CA GLY A 130 2.39 0.45 52.07
C GLY A 130 1.07 -0.30 52.15
N SER A 131 0.46 -0.31 53.34
CA SER A 131 -0.92 -0.69 53.57
C SER A 131 -1.86 0.33 52.92
N GLY A 132 -2.03 0.25 51.61
CA GLY A 132 -3.02 1.00 50.85
C GLY A 132 -4.19 0.10 50.49
N SER A 133 -5.21 0.10 51.33
CA SER A 133 -6.48 -0.55 51.08
C SER A 133 -7.21 0.09 49.89
N GLY A 134 -7.60 -0.75 48.94
CA GLY A 134 -8.83 -0.54 48.17
C GLY A 134 -8.71 0.20 46.84
N ALA A 135 -8.61 -0.57 45.75
CA ALA A 135 -9.43 -0.45 44.54
C ALA A 135 -8.74 -1.21 43.39
N TYR A 136 -9.12 -2.47 43.19
CA TYR A 136 -8.89 -3.11 41.90
C TYR A 136 -9.84 -2.46 40.89
N PRO A 137 -9.37 -1.87 39.78
CA PRO A 137 -10.29 -1.49 38.71
C PRO A 137 -10.89 -2.77 38.10
N PRO A 138 -12.20 -2.79 37.81
CA PRO A 138 -12.84 -3.94 37.21
C PRO A 138 -12.20 -4.18 35.84
N THR A 139 -11.85 -5.44 35.60
CA THR A 139 -11.41 -6.00 34.33
C THR A 139 -12.50 -5.87 33.28
N GLY A 140 -12.66 -4.66 32.73
CA GLY A 140 -13.44 -4.38 31.54
C GLY A 140 -12.54 -4.46 30.30
N PHE A 141 -12.34 -5.68 29.78
CA PHE A 141 -11.74 -5.88 28.46
C PHE A 141 -12.80 -5.58 27.39
N ASN A 142 -13.21 -4.31 27.31
CA ASN A 142 -14.10 -3.81 26.29
C ASN A 142 -13.56 -2.47 25.81
N GLY A 143 -12.85 -2.47 24.69
CA GLY A 143 -12.27 -1.26 24.14
C GLY A 143 -11.19 -1.56 23.13
N THR A 144 -11.55 -1.50 21.85
CA THR A 144 -10.85 -0.71 20.82
C THR A 144 -9.50 -0.13 21.25
N GLY A 145 -8.51 -1.00 21.44
CA GLY A 145 -7.13 -0.63 21.71
C GLY A 145 -6.54 -0.05 20.45
N VAL A 146 -6.79 1.24 20.21
CA VAL A 146 -5.95 2.05 19.33
C VAL A 146 -4.58 2.03 19.98
N PHE A 147 -3.69 1.17 19.46
CA PHE A 147 -2.29 1.15 19.83
C PHE A 147 -1.66 2.50 19.47
N ARG A 148 -1.76 3.47 20.38
CA ARG A 148 -0.93 4.68 20.39
C ARG A 148 0.44 4.27 20.93
N GLY A 149 1.20 3.54 20.12
CA GLY A 149 2.60 3.26 20.38
C GLY A 149 3.39 4.55 20.28
N ASN A 150 3.74 5.13 21.42
CA ASN A 150 4.60 6.30 21.52
C ASN A 150 6.07 5.86 21.29
N PHE A 151 6.41 5.50 20.05
CA PHE A 151 7.78 5.17 19.68
C PHE A 151 8.59 6.45 19.54
N SER A 152 9.21 6.87 20.65
CA SER A 152 10.26 7.89 20.66
C SER A 152 11.54 7.28 20.11
N ALA A 153 11.62 7.16 18.77
CA ALA A 153 12.87 6.83 18.09
C ALA A 153 13.67 8.13 17.90
N HIS A 154 14.78 8.24 18.63
CA HIS A 154 15.72 9.35 18.52
C HIS A 154 16.31 9.46 17.10
N HIS A 155 16.19 10.65 16.52
CA HIS A 155 17.13 11.26 15.54
C HIS A 155 17.44 10.50 14.24
N PHE A 156 16.41 10.06 13.51
CA PHE A 156 16.50 10.03 12.04
C PHE A 156 15.68 11.19 11.49
N PRO A 157 16.21 12.00 10.54
CA PRO A 157 15.44 13.06 9.90
C PRO A 157 14.22 12.50 9.16
N HIS A 158 13.10 12.44 9.87
CA HIS A 158 11.68 12.64 9.52
C HIS A 158 11.07 12.09 8.23
N LEU A 159 11.73 11.20 7.47
CA LEU A 159 11.08 10.51 6.34
C LEU A 159 10.04 9.46 6.80
N GLY A 160 10.06 9.04 8.07
CA GLY A 160 9.12 8.07 8.65
C GLY A 160 7.79 8.68 9.14
N THR A 161 7.70 10.00 9.27
CA THR A 161 6.50 10.70 9.77
C THR A 161 5.34 10.69 8.76
N PHE A 162 5.63 10.38 7.50
CA PHE A 162 4.64 10.27 6.41
C PHE A 162 3.69 9.07 6.56
N ALA A 163 4.11 8.00 7.24
CA ALA A 163 3.27 6.81 7.42
C ALA A 163 2.45 6.81 8.74
N GLY A 164 2.86 7.62 9.73
CA GLY A 164 2.23 7.66 11.07
C GLY A 164 1.15 8.74 11.26
N GLY A 165 1.15 9.79 10.44
CA GLY A 165 0.15 10.86 10.48
C GLY A 165 -1.09 10.54 9.63
N GLY A 166 -1.90 9.57 10.08
CA GLY A 166 -2.97 8.92 9.30
C GLY A 166 -4.14 9.79 8.77
N GLY A 167 -4.10 11.12 8.88
CA GLY A 167 -5.19 11.99 8.43
C GLY A 167 -5.11 12.41 6.96
N ALA A 168 -3.98 12.98 6.53
CA ALA A 168 -3.88 13.67 5.23
C ALA A 168 -3.28 12.82 4.10
N MET A 169 -2.45 11.83 4.41
CA MET A 169 -1.73 11.08 3.37
C MET A 169 -2.62 10.07 2.62
N VAL A 170 -3.63 9.53 3.30
CA VAL A 170 -4.59 8.59 2.71
C VAL A 170 -5.40 9.23 1.58
N PRO A 171 -6.05 10.41 1.74
CA PRO A 171 -6.79 11.01 0.64
C PRO A 171 -5.87 11.43 -0.52
N ILE A 172 -4.62 11.84 -0.22
CA ILE A 172 -3.66 12.23 -1.25
C ILE A 172 -3.27 11.04 -2.13
N SER A 173 -2.96 9.87 -1.55
CA SER A 173 -2.59 8.69 -2.35
C SER A 173 -3.73 8.25 -3.26
N ILE A 174 -4.97 8.23 -2.74
CA ILE A 174 -6.18 7.90 -3.50
C ILE A 174 -6.37 8.89 -4.65
N ALA A 175 -6.20 10.19 -4.41
CA ALA A 175 -6.33 11.21 -5.44
C ALA A 175 -5.29 11.02 -6.56
N ILE A 176 -4.05 10.67 -6.22
CA ILE A 176 -2.98 10.40 -7.20
C ILE A 176 -3.29 9.15 -8.03
N GLU A 177 -3.71 8.06 -7.40
CA GLU A 177 -4.10 6.82 -8.07
C GLU A 177 -5.28 7.05 -9.02
N ALA A 178 -6.32 7.75 -8.56
CA ALA A 178 -7.49 8.09 -9.37
C ALA A 178 -7.12 9.01 -10.55
N ALA A 179 -6.28 10.02 -10.32
CA ALA A 179 -5.80 10.90 -11.38
C ALA A 179 -5.06 10.12 -12.47
N PHE A 180 -4.21 9.17 -12.08
CA PHE A 180 -3.54 8.29 -13.05
C PHE A 180 -4.54 7.47 -13.86
N VAL A 181 -5.53 6.84 -13.20
CA VAL A 181 -6.54 6.02 -13.88
C VAL A 181 -7.34 6.85 -14.89
N VAL A 182 -7.75 8.07 -14.52
CA VAL A 182 -8.46 8.99 -15.43
C VAL A 182 -7.60 9.34 -16.64
N ILE A 183 -6.33 9.71 -16.45
CA ILE A 183 -5.40 10.00 -17.56
C ILE A 183 -5.24 8.78 -18.48
N ALA A 184 -5.06 7.59 -17.89
CA ALA A 184 -4.90 6.37 -18.65
C ALA A 184 -6.14 6.04 -19.49
N LEU A 185 -7.34 6.18 -18.93
CA LEU A 185 -8.60 5.98 -19.65
C LEU A 185 -8.80 7.02 -20.76
N LEU A 186 -8.47 8.29 -20.53
CA LEU A 186 -8.55 9.34 -21.55
C LEU A 186 -7.62 9.03 -22.73
N VAL A 187 -6.39 8.59 -22.47
CA VAL A 187 -5.43 8.21 -23.51
C VAL A 187 -5.93 6.99 -24.31
N ILE A 188 -6.48 5.98 -23.63
CA ILE A 188 -7.06 4.80 -24.29
C ILE A 188 -8.28 5.18 -25.13
N PHE A 189 -9.13 6.08 -24.63
CA PHE A 189 -10.32 6.52 -25.34
C PHE A 189 -9.99 7.34 -26.59
N GLN A 190 -9.06 8.30 -26.49
CA GLN A 190 -8.55 9.06 -27.63
C GLN A 190 -7.99 8.13 -28.72
N ARG A 191 -7.33 7.03 -28.31
CA ARG A 191 -6.86 6.00 -29.22
C ARG A 191 -7.98 5.28 -29.97
N GLN A 192 -9.06 4.93 -29.28
CA GLN A 192 -10.18 4.27 -29.93
C GLN A 192 -10.86 5.18 -30.97
N GLN A 193 -10.92 6.49 -30.71
CA GLN A 193 -11.48 7.45 -31.65
C GLN A 193 -10.66 7.58 -32.92
N SER A 194 -9.32 7.68 -32.82
CA SER A 194 -8.45 7.79 -34.00
C SER A 194 -8.53 6.59 -34.95
N HIS A 195 -8.88 5.40 -34.43
CA HIS A 195 -9.06 4.20 -35.24
C HIS A 195 -10.43 4.12 -35.94
N ARG A 196 -11.42 4.92 -35.54
CA ARG A 196 -12.76 4.91 -36.16
C ARG A 196 -12.89 5.87 -37.35
N THR A 197 -11.98 6.83 -37.46
CA THR A 197 -12.07 7.94 -38.43
C THR A 197 -11.14 7.80 -39.63
N GLY A 198 -10.34 6.75 -39.71
CA GLY A 198 -9.43 6.45 -40.83
C GLY A 198 -9.67 5.05 -41.35
#